data_AF-A0AAE6SMA7-F1
#
_entry.id   AF-A0AAE6SMA7-F1
#
_cell.length_a   1.000
_cell.length_b   1.000
_cell.length_c   1.000
_cell.angle_alpha   90.00
_cell.angle_beta   90.00
_cell.angle_gamma   90.00
#
_symmetry.space_group_name_H-M   'P 1'
#
loop_
_entity.id
_entity.type
_entity.pdbx_description
1 polymer ?
#
loop_
_entity_poly.entity_id
_entity_poly.type
_entity_poly.pdbx_seq_one_letter_code
_entity_poly.pdbx_strand_id
1 'polypeptide(L)'
;MQPVWLPDLILMTASGGDWGRFFSAVYAAFEQDFVLNKPEFRGKRLGLKRHPEYAGKSATFWHMISTGDVEEEREPDLRRCERIRWPKPIIENDSDPELKVWAEPRGKLQRIHIWFEAEGYLVVLDDRGEYILPWTAFFIEHEHERRKYNKRWKRYGSY
;
A
#
# COMPACT_ATOMS: atom_id res chain seq x y z
N MET A 1 7.32 13.19 14.93
CA MET A 1 7.11 14.08 13.76
C MET A 1 6.96 13.16 12.57
N GLN A 2 6.10 13.47 11.60
CA GLN A 2 6.02 12.64 10.40
C GLN A 2 7.34 12.75 9.63
N PRO A 3 7.87 11.64 9.07
CA PRO A 3 9.08 11.69 8.27
C PRO A 3 8.91 12.64 7.08
N VAL A 4 9.97 13.36 6.74
CA VAL A 4 9.96 14.34 5.64
C VAL A 4 9.60 13.69 4.29
N TRP A 5 9.83 12.39 4.14
CA TRP A 5 9.54 11.63 2.93
C TRP A 5 8.09 11.14 2.83
N LEU A 6 7.27 11.25 3.88
CA LEU A 6 5.87 10.81 3.85
C LEU A 6 4.96 11.94 3.32
N PRO A 7 4.24 11.76 2.21
CA PRO A 7 3.38 12.80 1.65
C PRO A 7 2.12 13.05 2.47
N ASP A 8 1.60 14.28 2.38
CA ASP A 8 0.28 14.62 2.91
C ASP A 8 -0.85 13.79 2.28
N LEU A 9 -1.99 13.74 2.97
CA LEU A 9 -3.21 13.09 2.47
C LEU A 9 -3.81 13.85 1.29
N ILE A 10 -4.39 13.11 0.33
CA ILE A 10 -5.32 13.68 -0.65
C ILE A 10 -6.69 13.68 0.01
N LEU A 11 -7.21 14.84 0.44
CA LEU A 11 -8.49 14.90 1.13
C LEU A 11 -9.65 15.17 0.17
N MET A 12 -10.80 14.54 0.42
CA MET A 12 -12.05 14.80 -0.32
C MET A 12 -12.44 16.29 -0.32
N THR A 13 -12.17 16.99 0.78
CA THR A 13 -12.44 18.42 0.93
C THR A 13 -11.64 19.28 -0.06
N ALA A 14 -10.44 18.86 -0.46
CA ALA A 14 -9.66 19.55 -1.49
C ALA A 14 -10.32 19.47 -2.88
N SER A 15 -11.22 18.50 -3.08
CA SER A 15 -12.04 18.37 -4.29
C SER A 15 -13.42 19.03 -4.15
N GLY A 16 -13.66 19.79 -3.08
CA GLY A 16 -14.95 20.42 -2.82
C GLY A 16 -16.07 19.42 -2.51
N GLY A 17 -15.74 18.20 -2.07
CA GLY A 17 -16.71 17.13 -1.84
C GLY A 17 -17.13 16.36 -3.09
N ASP A 18 -16.56 16.68 -4.26
CA ASP A 18 -16.88 15.99 -5.52
C ASP A 18 -16.11 14.67 -5.64
N TRP A 19 -16.84 13.55 -5.64
CA TRP A 19 -16.27 12.20 -5.75
C TRP A 19 -15.49 12.01 -7.06
N GLY A 20 -15.98 12.51 -8.19
CA GLY A 20 -15.35 12.32 -9.49
C GLY A 20 -13.97 12.98 -9.58
N ARG A 21 -13.85 14.22 -9.09
CA ARG A 21 -12.60 14.97 -8.99
C ARG A 21 -11.64 14.32 -8.00
N PHE A 22 -12.14 13.91 -6.84
CA PHE A 22 -11.33 13.22 -5.82
C PHE A 22 -10.77 11.90 -6.37
N PHE A 23 -11.62 11.06 -6.94
CA PHE A 23 -11.23 9.78 -7.50
C PHE A 23 -10.24 9.93 -8.67
N SER A 24 -10.43 10.97 -9.50
CA SER A 24 -9.49 11.30 -10.58
C SER A 24 -8.11 11.70 -10.04
N ALA A 25 -8.06 12.50 -8.97
CA ALA A 25 -6.80 12.87 -8.31
C ALA A 25 -6.11 11.66 -7.67
N VAL A 26 -6.87 10.78 -7.01
CA VAL A 26 -6.37 9.53 -6.43
C VAL A 26 -5.78 8.61 -7.51
N TYR A 27 -6.48 8.45 -8.62
CA TYR A 27 -5.99 7.64 -9.73
C TYR A 27 -4.76 8.24 -10.41
N ALA A 28 -4.73 9.56 -10.63
CA ALA A 28 -3.58 10.24 -11.21
C ALA A 28 -2.33 10.08 -10.33
N ALA A 29 -2.48 10.17 -9.00
CA ALA A 29 -1.40 9.90 -8.07
C ALA A 29 -0.90 8.45 -8.16
N PHE A 30 -1.80 7.48 -8.22
CA PHE A 30 -1.42 6.08 -8.43
C PHE A 30 -0.67 5.87 -9.75
N GLU A 31 -1.16 6.44 -10.85
CA GLU A 31 -0.54 6.32 -12.16
C GLU A 31 0.89 6.88 -12.16
N GLN A 32 1.07 8.07 -11.57
CA GLN A 32 2.38 8.68 -11.40
C GLN A 32 3.34 7.79 -10.62
N ASP A 33 2.87 7.21 -9.51
CA ASP A 33 3.72 6.46 -8.57
C ASP A 33 3.99 5.02 -9.00
N PHE A 34 3.05 4.37 -9.67
CA PHE A 34 3.11 2.92 -9.92
C PHE A 34 3.23 2.56 -11.39
N VAL A 35 2.73 3.41 -12.30
CA VAL A 35 2.75 3.14 -13.75
C VAL A 35 3.93 3.86 -14.40
N LEU A 36 4.04 5.18 -14.17
CA LEU A 36 5.05 6.03 -14.80
C LEU A 36 6.40 5.94 -14.08
N ASN A 37 6.41 5.94 -12.74
CA ASN A 37 7.64 5.93 -11.93
C ASN A 37 7.66 4.75 -10.96
N LYS A 38 7.69 3.53 -11.52
CA LYS A 38 7.61 2.27 -10.76
C LYS A 38 8.55 2.28 -9.54
N PRO A 39 8.03 1.95 -8.34
CA PRO A 39 8.85 1.93 -7.14
C PRO A 39 9.85 0.79 -7.17
N GLU A 40 10.91 0.96 -6.40
CA GLU A 40 11.96 -0.02 -6.20
C GLU A 40 12.02 -0.44 -4.73
N PHE A 41 12.09 -1.75 -4.48
CA PHE A 41 12.32 -2.30 -3.15
C PHE A 41 13.67 -3.02 -3.17
N ARG A 42 14.65 -2.52 -2.39
CA ARG A 42 16.00 -3.10 -2.29
C ARG A 42 16.66 -3.44 -3.63
N GLY A 43 16.64 -2.52 -4.59
CA GLY A 43 17.22 -2.74 -5.92
C GLY A 43 16.33 -3.50 -6.90
N LYS A 44 15.16 -4.00 -6.48
CA LYS A 44 14.21 -4.70 -7.35
C LYS A 44 13.03 -3.79 -7.71
N ARG A 45 12.89 -3.47 -8.99
CA ARG A 45 11.73 -2.76 -9.52
C ARG A 45 10.46 -3.60 -9.36
N LEU A 46 9.39 -2.98 -8.89
CA LEU A 46 8.11 -3.65 -8.71
C LEU A 46 7.36 -3.79 -10.04
N GLY A 47 6.77 -4.97 -10.24
CA GLY A 47 5.77 -5.20 -11.28
C GLY A 47 4.39 -4.73 -10.83
N LEU A 48 3.46 -4.57 -11.76
CA LEU A 48 2.05 -4.32 -11.44
C LEU A 48 1.17 -5.47 -11.87
N LYS A 49 0.24 -5.86 -11.00
CA LYS A 49 -0.81 -6.81 -11.34
C LYS A 49 -1.85 -6.07 -12.18
N ARG A 50 -1.81 -6.29 -13.50
CA ARG A 50 -2.75 -5.65 -14.43
C ARG A 50 -4.15 -6.27 -14.36
N HIS A 51 -4.24 -7.60 -14.46
CA HIS A 51 -5.52 -8.30 -14.56
C HIS A 51 -6.05 -8.83 -13.21
N PRO A 52 -7.38 -8.86 -13.01
CA PRO A 52 -8.42 -8.31 -13.90
C PRO A 52 -8.36 -6.78 -13.96
N GLU A 53 -8.72 -6.21 -15.11
CA GLU A 53 -8.83 -4.76 -15.29
C GLU A 53 -10.30 -4.39 -15.13
N TYR A 54 -10.59 -3.36 -14.33
CA TYR A 54 -11.96 -2.87 -14.13
C TYR A 54 -11.98 -1.36 -14.34
N ALA A 55 -12.93 -0.89 -15.16
CA ALA A 55 -13.04 0.51 -15.60
C ALA A 55 -11.71 1.11 -16.13
N GLY A 56 -10.91 0.32 -16.85
CA GLY A 56 -9.61 0.74 -17.38
C GLY A 56 -8.50 0.89 -16.34
N LYS A 57 -8.68 0.35 -15.12
CA LYS A 57 -7.72 0.45 -14.01
C LYS A 57 -7.25 -0.93 -13.56
N SER A 58 -5.98 -1.02 -13.20
CA SER A 58 -5.32 -2.27 -12.84
C SER A 58 -5.87 -2.88 -11.55
N ALA A 59 -5.77 -4.20 -11.43
CA ALA A 59 -6.11 -4.90 -10.18
C ALA A 59 -5.35 -4.33 -8.97
N THR A 60 -4.07 -3.94 -9.14
CA THR A 60 -3.29 -3.30 -8.07
C THR A 60 -3.95 -2.01 -7.58
N PHE A 61 -4.44 -1.15 -8.47
CA PHE A 61 -5.11 0.09 -8.07
C PHE A 61 -6.31 -0.21 -7.17
N TRP A 62 -7.20 -1.10 -7.62
CA TRP A 62 -8.37 -1.51 -6.85
C TRP A 62 -7.98 -2.13 -5.51
N HIS A 63 -6.97 -3.00 -5.46
CA HIS A 63 -6.48 -3.60 -4.21
C HIS A 63 -5.89 -2.60 -3.21
N MET A 64 -5.43 -1.44 -3.69
CA MET A 64 -4.95 -0.36 -2.82
C MET A 64 -6.08 0.50 -2.29
N ILE A 65 -7.12 0.76 -3.07
CA ILE A 65 -8.16 1.73 -2.70
C ILE A 65 -9.44 1.12 -2.12
N SER A 66 -9.70 -0.18 -2.32
CA SER A 66 -10.98 -0.78 -1.92
C SER A 66 -10.87 -1.74 -0.74
N THR A 67 -12.00 -1.97 -0.08
CA THR A 67 -12.14 -2.91 1.05
C THR A 67 -13.30 -3.87 0.79
N GLY A 68 -13.34 -5.00 1.50
CA GLY A 68 -14.36 -6.05 1.35
C GLY A 68 -13.76 -7.43 1.12
N ASP A 69 -14.44 -8.44 1.64
CA ASP A 69 -13.98 -9.84 1.59
C ASP A 69 -14.12 -10.45 0.20
N VAL A 70 -15.16 -10.05 -0.53
CA VAL A 70 -15.45 -10.49 -1.90
C VAL A 70 -14.85 -9.49 -2.87
N GLU A 71 -13.86 -9.90 -3.68
CA GLU A 71 -13.10 -9.02 -4.58
C GLU A 71 -14.00 -8.24 -5.56
N GLU A 72 -15.08 -8.87 -6.04
CA GLU A 72 -16.04 -8.31 -7.00
C GLU A 72 -17.01 -7.30 -6.38
N GLU A 73 -17.21 -7.35 -5.06
CA GLU A 73 -18.13 -6.48 -4.32
C GLU A 73 -17.39 -5.35 -3.59
N ARG A 74 -16.07 -5.23 -3.79
CA ARG A 74 -15.27 -4.26 -3.04
C ARG A 74 -15.63 -2.83 -3.43
N GLU A 75 -15.85 -2.02 -2.40
CA GLU A 75 -16.10 -0.59 -2.55
C GLU A 75 -14.85 0.22 -2.20
N PRO A 76 -14.63 1.37 -2.87
CA PRO A 76 -13.57 2.30 -2.49
C PRO A 76 -13.68 2.73 -1.02
N ASP A 77 -12.61 2.54 -0.27
CA ASP A 77 -12.48 3.01 1.10
C ASP A 77 -11.82 4.40 1.10
N LEU A 78 -12.45 5.35 1.79
CA LEU A 78 -11.99 6.74 1.80
C LEU A 78 -10.58 6.87 2.41
N ARG A 79 -10.27 6.13 3.48
CA ARG A 79 -8.98 6.24 4.18
C ARG A 79 -7.83 5.68 3.34
N ARG A 80 -8.10 4.64 2.55
CA ARG A 80 -7.18 4.09 1.54
C ARG A 80 -6.97 5.08 0.41
N CYS A 81 -8.04 5.65 -0.14
CA CYS A 81 -7.96 6.65 -1.21
C CYS A 81 -7.10 7.86 -0.81
N GLU A 82 -7.32 8.40 0.40
CA GLU A 82 -6.56 9.54 0.93
C GLU A 82 -5.05 9.29 1.02
N ARG A 83 -4.65 8.02 1.17
CA ARG A 83 -3.28 7.58 1.39
C ARG A 83 -2.65 6.92 0.16
N ILE A 84 -3.24 7.08 -1.03
CA ILE A 84 -2.74 6.39 -2.24
C ILE A 84 -1.29 6.73 -2.60
N ARG A 85 -0.76 7.87 -2.11
CA ARG A 85 0.63 8.32 -2.27
C ARG A 85 1.60 7.73 -1.24
N TRP A 86 1.11 7.05 -0.21
CA TRP A 86 1.95 6.52 0.87
C TRP A 86 2.71 5.24 0.52
N PRO A 87 2.14 4.29 -0.26
CA PRO A 87 2.82 3.03 -0.52
C PRO A 87 4.19 3.17 -1.17
N LYS A 88 4.35 4.01 -2.20
CA LYS A 88 5.64 4.19 -2.89
C LYS A 88 6.77 4.65 -1.96
N PRO A 89 6.67 5.78 -1.25
CA PRO A 89 7.75 6.23 -0.38
C PRO A 89 8.02 5.26 0.78
N ILE A 90 7.00 4.56 1.29
CA ILE A 90 7.20 3.51 2.31
C ILE A 90 7.99 2.32 1.74
N ILE A 91 7.78 1.98 0.46
CA ILE A 91 8.53 0.92 -0.22
C ILE A 91 9.98 1.35 -0.46
N GLU A 92 10.20 2.58 -0.92
CA GLU A 92 11.53 3.08 -1.32
C GLU A 92 12.41 3.48 -0.12
N ASN A 93 11.81 3.75 1.04
CA ASN A 93 12.52 4.07 2.27
C ASN A 93 12.57 2.88 3.24
N ASP A 94 12.60 1.63 2.76
CA ASP A 94 12.49 0.43 3.60
C ASP A 94 13.56 0.27 4.70
N SER A 95 14.67 1.01 4.59
CA SER A 95 15.72 1.09 5.60
C SER A 95 15.48 2.12 6.71
N ASP A 96 14.40 2.91 6.64
CA ASP A 96 14.07 3.90 7.66
C ASP A 96 13.78 3.20 9.01
N PRO A 97 14.38 3.66 10.13
CA PRO A 97 14.22 3.00 11.42
C PRO A 97 12.79 3.02 11.98
N GLU A 98 11.90 3.89 11.48
CA GLU A 98 10.48 3.88 11.84
C GLU A 98 9.69 2.77 11.15
N LEU A 99 10.26 2.13 10.12
CA LEU A 99 9.62 1.06 9.37
C LEU A 99 10.06 -0.31 9.86
N LYS A 100 9.07 -1.14 10.17
CA LYS A 100 9.26 -2.54 10.54
C LYS A 100 9.02 -3.42 9.32
N VAL A 101 10.09 -3.99 8.77
CA VAL A 101 10.02 -4.88 7.60
C VAL A 101 10.18 -6.33 8.05
N TRP A 102 9.26 -7.22 7.66
CA TRP A 102 9.41 -8.67 7.81
C TRP A 102 8.78 -9.42 6.64
N ALA A 103 9.18 -10.67 6.44
CA ALA A 103 8.57 -11.57 5.46
C ALA A 103 7.86 -12.74 6.14
N GLU A 104 6.71 -13.12 5.58
CA GLU A 104 5.95 -14.29 6.01
C GLU A 104 5.83 -15.31 4.88
N PRO A 105 6.03 -16.61 5.17
CA PRO A 105 5.93 -17.65 4.16
C PRO A 105 4.50 -17.79 3.62
N ARG A 106 4.39 -18.00 2.32
CA ARG A 106 3.15 -18.29 1.60
C ARG A 106 3.41 -19.44 0.61
N GLY A 107 3.42 -20.67 1.13
CA GLY A 107 3.84 -21.85 0.36
C GLY A 107 5.32 -21.75 0.00
N LYS A 108 5.63 -21.79 -1.30
CA LYS A 108 7.00 -21.58 -1.83
C LYS A 108 7.39 -20.10 -2.00
N LEU A 109 6.44 -19.19 -1.80
CA LEU A 109 6.62 -17.74 -1.95
C LEU A 109 6.57 -17.04 -0.58
N GLN A 110 6.65 -15.71 -0.56
CA GLN A 110 6.54 -14.95 0.68
C GLN A 110 5.79 -13.61 0.51
N ARG A 111 5.24 -13.12 1.63
CA ARG A 111 4.63 -11.80 1.77
C ARG A 111 5.54 -10.91 2.58
N ILE A 112 6.05 -9.86 1.95
CA ILE A 112 6.83 -8.84 2.65
C ILE A 112 5.86 -7.81 3.20
N HIS A 113 5.99 -7.50 4.47
CA HIS A 113 5.17 -6.52 5.18
C HIS A 113 6.08 -5.37 5.60
N ILE A 114 5.69 -4.15 5.26
CA ILE A 114 6.35 -2.92 5.68
C ILE A 114 5.36 -2.16 6.56
N TRP A 115 5.61 -2.19 7.87
CA TRP A 115 4.71 -1.65 8.88
C TRP A 115 5.23 -0.32 9.40
N PHE A 116 4.46 0.73 9.17
CA PHE A 116 4.69 2.03 9.75
C PHE A 116 3.81 2.20 10.99
N GLU A 117 4.35 1.80 12.14
CA GLU A 117 3.59 1.73 13.40
C GLU A 117 3.02 3.08 13.84
N ALA A 118 3.83 4.14 13.75
CA ALA A 118 3.44 5.48 14.20
C ALA A 118 2.20 5.99 13.45
N GLU A 119 2.15 5.72 12.15
CA GLU A 119 1.04 6.12 11.27
C GLU A 119 -0.08 5.08 11.20
N GLY A 120 0.12 3.89 11.78
CA GLY A 120 -0.82 2.79 11.69
C GLY A 120 -1.05 2.30 10.26
N TYR A 121 -0.03 2.35 9.41
CA TYR A 121 -0.16 2.04 7.98
C TYR A 121 0.70 0.85 7.59
N LEU A 122 0.13 -0.05 6.80
CA LEU A 122 0.80 -1.27 6.34
C LEU A 122 0.86 -1.29 4.82
N VAL A 123 2.03 -1.61 4.28
CA VAL A 123 2.20 -2.00 2.88
C VAL A 123 2.56 -3.48 2.82
N VAL A 124 1.92 -4.21 1.90
CA VAL A 124 2.18 -5.64 1.68
C VAL A 124 2.61 -5.87 0.24
N LEU A 125 3.76 -6.53 0.08
CA LEU A 125 4.29 -6.96 -1.21
C LEU A 125 4.15 -8.48 -1.36
N ASP A 126 3.96 -8.94 -2.61
CA ASP A 126 4.04 -10.35 -3.01
C ASP A 126 5.40 -10.58 -3.64
N ASP A 127 6.28 -11.33 -2.97
CA ASP A 127 7.53 -11.77 -3.59
C ASP A 127 7.28 -13.06 -4.36
N ARG A 128 7.36 -12.96 -5.69
CA ARG A 128 7.17 -14.08 -6.63
C ARG A 128 8.49 -14.75 -7.01
N GLY A 129 9.58 -14.44 -6.32
CA GLY A 129 10.94 -14.90 -6.61
C GLY A 129 11.59 -14.08 -7.71
N GLU A 130 11.05 -14.16 -8.93
CA GLU A 130 11.57 -13.42 -10.09
C GLU A 130 11.23 -11.94 -10.06
N TYR A 131 10.09 -11.58 -9.47
CA TYR A 131 9.61 -10.20 -9.37
C TYR A 131 8.80 -9.98 -8.10
N ILE A 132 8.65 -8.72 -7.71
CA ILE A 132 7.86 -8.30 -6.56
C ILE A 132 6.64 -7.51 -7.05
N LEU A 133 5.48 -7.76 -6.46
CA LEU A 133 4.25 -7.00 -6.73
C LEU A 133 3.82 -6.22 -5.48
N PRO A 134 3.41 -4.95 -5.61
CA PRO A 134 2.63 -4.30 -4.57
C PRO A 134 1.25 -4.94 -4.55
N TRP A 135 0.90 -5.57 -3.43
CA TRP A 135 -0.32 -6.37 -3.32
C TRP A 135 -1.47 -5.57 -2.72
N THR A 136 -1.25 -4.96 -1.57
CA THR A 136 -2.23 -4.08 -0.93
C THR A 136 -1.52 -3.12 0.03
N ALA A 137 -2.21 -2.06 0.40
CA ALA A 137 -1.78 -1.17 1.46
C ALA A 137 -3.01 -0.57 2.15
N PHE A 138 -2.95 -0.40 3.47
CA PHE A 138 -4.10 0.07 4.23
C PHE A 138 -3.74 0.66 5.60
N PHE A 139 -4.62 1.54 6.05
CA PHE A 139 -4.61 2.09 7.40
C PHE A 139 -5.33 1.15 8.36
N ILE A 140 -4.79 1.04 9.57
CA ILE A 140 -5.33 0.23 10.66
C ILE A 140 -5.83 1.16 11.75
N GLU A 141 -7.13 1.27 11.87
CA GLU A 141 -7.78 2.18 12.82
C GLU A 141 -7.62 1.70 14.25
N HIS A 142 -7.85 0.41 14.50
CA HIS A 142 -7.93 -0.11 15.86
C HIS A 142 -6.56 -0.52 16.43
N GLU A 143 -6.24 -0.01 17.63
CA GLU A 143 -4.97 -0.26 18.30
C GLU A 143 -4.71 -1.76 18.53
N HIS A 144 -5.74 -2.53 18.86
CA HIS A 144 -5.60 -3.97 19.08
C HIS A 144 -5.15 -4.72 17.81
N GLU A 145 -5.52 -4.25 16.63
CA GLU A 145 -5.04 -4.79 15.35
C GLU A 145 -3.60 -4.39 15.09
N ARG A 146 -3.23 -3.12 15.37
CA ARG A 146 -1.82 -2.65 15.29
C ARG A 146 -0.90 -3.53 16.15
N ARG A 147 -1.34 -3.85 17.38
CA ARG A 147 -0.61 -4.76 18.28
C ARG A 147 -0.40 -6.16 17.68
N LYS A 148 -1.31 -6.66 16.83
CA LYS A 148 -1.11 -7.94 16.11
C LYS A 148 0.08 -7.87 15.16
N TYR A 149 0.24 -6.77 14.40
CA TYR A 149 1.36 -6.60 13.48
C TYR A 149 2.70 -6.45 14.19
N ASN A 150 2.73 -5.75 15.34
CA ASN A 150 3.92 -5.73 16.18
C ASN A 150 4.34 -7.12 16.68
N LYS A 151 3.38 -7.97 17.05
CA LYS A 151 3.65 -9.36 17.44
C LYS A 151 4.17 -10.19 16.25
N ARG A 152 3.62 -9.98 15.05
CA ARG A 152 4.08 -10.63 13.81
C ARG A 152 5.53 -10.23 13.50
N TRP A 153 5.85 -8.95 13.49
CA TRP A 153 7.22 -8.48 13.30
C TRP A 153 8.20 -9.06 14.33
N LYS A 154 7.85 -9.03 15.62
CA LYS A 154 8.69 -9.65 16.69
C LYS A 154 8.90 -11.15 16.51
N ARG A 155 7.93 -11.87 15.92
CA ARG A 155 8.00 -13.32 15.68
C ARG A 155 8.93 -13.66 14.52
N TYR A 156 8.87 -12.90 13.42
CA TYR A 156 9.63 -13.19 12.20
C TYR A 156 11.00 -12.49 12.15
N GLY A 157 11.18 -11.41 12.92
CA GLY A 157 12.39 -10.60 12.90
C GLY A 157 12.43 -9.65 11.70
N SER A 158 13.51 -8.87 11.62
CA SER A 158 13.74 -8.00 10.46
C SER A 158 14.02 -8.84 9.22
N TYR A 159 13.36 -8.51 8.12
CA TYR A 159 13.69 -9.01 6.78
C TYR A 159 14.86 -8.22 6.18
#